data_AF-A0A2S2P4N3-F1
#
_entry.id   AF-A0A2S2P4N3-F1
#
_cell.length_a   1.000
_cell.length_b   1.000
_cell.length_c   1.000
_cell.angle_alpha   90.00
_cell.angle_beta   90.00
_cell.angle_gamma   90.00
#
_symmetry.space_group_name_H-M   'P 1'
#
loop_
_entity.id
_entity.type
_entity.pdbx_description
1 polymer ?
#
loop_
_entity_poly.entity_id
_entity_poly.type
_entity_poly.pdbx_seq_one_letter_code
_entity_poly.pdbx_strand_id
1 'polypeptide(L)'
;MNIPIFIPIYLLVLKFLIFQLLDDIIPLANMDSKSKATVHAVRAAVFTEYGGSPHIFKRACSSAKRACDLDPNTSQWFYIYSLALTTQRQFLQSHKSTPTDNEKNAVQKAIMLSDGNNTIFNYHRMTLDRDTAIRYYHDNKNNHDKFWIEKNRQANETIVKMIKTIISMEPKDPHLVVKCARTIMTLPIMVRDFNLGKQYLTKAYEMAPNDATVLKAIEKTIEVYKDIVRYIQK
;
A
#
# COMPACT_ATOMS: atom_id res chain seq x y z
N MET A 1 34.30 34.02 -42.43
CA MET A 1 33.09 33.34 -41.90
C MET A 1 33.59 32.26 -40.95
N ASN A 2 33.78 32.61 -39.67
CA ASN A 2 34.36 31.71 -38.66
C ASN A 2 33.24 30.84 -38.07
N ILE A 3 33.27 29.54 -38.36
CA ILE A 3 32.45 28.56 -37.67
C ILE A 3 33.05 28.40 -36.26
N PRO A 4 32.28 28.53 -35.17
CA PRO A 4 32.83 28.48 -33.83
C PRO A 4 33.27 27.05 -33.48
N ILE A 5 34.58 26.87 -33.25
CA ILE A 5 35.26 25.65 -32.77
C ILE A 5 34.92 25.35 -31.28
N PHE A 6 33.87 25.97 -30.72
CA PHE A 6 33.50 25.86 -29.31
C PHE A 6 32.58 24.67 -28.98
N ILE A 7 31.94 24.07 -29.98
CA ILE A 7 31.04 22.92 -29.81
C ILE A 7 31.79 21.60 -29.47
N PRO A 8 32.97 21.27 -30.07
CA PRO A 8 33.68 20.02 -29.81
C PRO A 8 34.23 19.91 -28.39
N ILE A 9 34.72 21.00 -27.80
CA ILE A 9 35.37 20.99 -26.48
C ILE A 9 34.35 20.74 -25.38
N TYR A 10 33.17 21.37 -25.44
CA TYR A 10 32.08 21.10 -24.49
C TYR A 10 31.59 19.65 -24.57
N LEU A 11 31.47 19.09 -25.78
CA LEU A 11 31.11 17.68 -25.98
C LEU A 11 32.19 16.73 -25.44
N LEU A 12 33.47 17.10 -25.54
CA LEU A 12 34.60 16.35 -24.98
C LEU A 12 34.61 16.38 -23.45
N VAL A 13 34.43 17.55 -22.84
CA VAL A 13 34.35 17.71 -21.38
C VAL A 13 33.13 16.98 -20.82
N LEU A 14 31.97 17.07 -21.48
CA LEU A 14 30.76 16.35 -21.08
C LEU A 14 30.94 14.83 -21.21
N LYS A 15 31.55 14.34 -22.29
CA LYS A 15 31.90 12.92 -22.43
C LYS A 15 32.85 12.47 -21.33
N PHE A 16 33.89 13.24 -21.05
CA PHE A 16 34.87 12.90 -20.02
C PHE A 16 34.24 12.82 -18.63
N LEU A 17 33.40 13.79 -18.27
CA LEU A 17 32.64 13.79 -17.02
C LEU A 17 31.67 12.60 -16.94
N ILE A 18 31.01 12.24 -18.05
CA ILE A 18 30.13 11.06 -18.12
C ILE A 18 30.94 9.77 -17.94
N PHE A 19 32.13 9.66 -18.54
CA PHE A 19 32.98 8.47 -18.40
C PHE A 19 33.50 8.32 -16.97
N GLN A 20 33.97 9.40 -16.33
CA GLN A 20 34.34 9.36 -14.91
C GLN A 20 33.17 8.92 -14.02
N LEU A 21 31.97 9.45 -14.30
CA LEU A 21 30.78 9.07 -13.53
C LEU A 21 30.37 7.61 -13.76
N LEU A 22 30.61 7.06 -14.95
CA LEU A 22 30.33 5.65 -15.27
C LEU A 22 31.36 4.70 -14.64
N ASP A 23 32.62 5.10 -14.52
CA ASP A 23 33.67 4.31 -13.87
C ASP A 23 33.39 4.09 -12.37
N ASP A 24 32.73 5.05 -11.73
CA ASP A 24 32.31 4.96 -10.32
C ASP A 24 31.02 4.13 -10.12
N ILE A 25 30.31 3.77 -11.19
CA ILE A 25 29.03 3.03 -11.11
C ILE A 25 29.27 1.55 -11.38
N ILE A 26 29.06 0.72 -10.36
CA ILE A 26 29.06 -0.73 -10.52
C ILE A 26 27.89 -1.13 -11.45
N PRO A 27 28.15 -1.78 -12.59
CA PRO A 27 27.08 -2.24 -13.47
C PRO A 27 26.15 -3.23 -12.76
N LEU A 28 24.84 -3.16 -13.01
CA LEU A 28 23.86 -4.04 -12.37
C LEU A 28 24.22 -5.53 -12.53
N ALA A 29 24.80 -5.93 -13.66
CA ALA A 29 25.23 -7.30 -13.91
C ALA A 29 26.29 -7.80 -12.89
N ASN A 30 27.13 -6.87 -12.40
CA ASN A 30 28.27 -7.15 -11.53
C ASN A 30 27.94 -7.01 -10.04
N MET A 31 26.75 -6.51 -9.70
CA MET A 31 26.28 -6.42 -8.31
C MET A 31 25.98 -7.80 -7.71
N ASP A 32 26.05 -7.93 -6.38
CA ASP A 32 25.59 -9.13 -5.67
C ASP A 32 24.05 -9.26 -5.71
N SER A 33 23.53 -10.42 -5.31
CA SER A 33 22.08 -10.70 -5.41
C SER A 33 21.22 -9.74 -4.58
N LYS A 34 21.66 -9.35 -3.38
CA LYS A 34 20.90 -8.46 -2.50
C LYS A 34 20.88 -7.03 -3.04
N SER A 35 22.01 -6.56 -3.56
CA SER A 35 22.09 -5.25 -4.23
C SER A 35 21.21 -5.23 -5.49
N LYS A 36 21.23 -6.29 -6.31
CA LYS A 36 20.33 -6.43 -7.47
C LYS A 36 18.86 -6.43 -7.04
N ALA A 37 18.51 -7.18 -5.98
CA ALA A 37 17.16 -7.22 -5.44
C ALA A 37 16.70 -5.81 -5.03
N THR A 38 17.56 -5.06 -4.34
CA THR A 38 17.30 -3.68 -3.92
C THR A 38 17.02 -2.77 -5.10
N VAL A 39 17.84 -2.79 -6.16
CA VAL A 39 17.60 -2.00 -7.37
C VAL A 39 16.26 -2.34 -8.01
N HIS A 40 15.93 -3.63 -8.10
CA HIS A 40 14.64 -4.08 -8.63
C HIS A 40 13.45 -3.63 -7.76
N ALA A 41 13.60 -3.67 -6.44
CA ALA A 41 12.56 -3.22 -5.53
C ALA A 41 12.35 -1.70 -5.58
N VAL A 42 13.42 -0.90 -5.67
CA VAL A 42 13.33 0.56 -5.86
C VAL A 42 12.63 0.88 -7.18
N ARG A 43 13.01 0.21 -8.28
CA ARG A 43 12.31 0.34 -9.57
C ARG A 43 10.82 0.02 -9.43
N ALA A 44 10.49 -1.05 -8.71
CA ALA A 44 9.10 -1.40 -8.48
C ALA A 44 8.35 -0.33 -7.68
N ALA A 45 8.92 0.17 -6.59
CA ALA A 45 8.31 1.23 -5.78
C ALA A 45 8.05 2.50 -6.60
N VAL A 46 9.03 2.94 -7.40
CA VAL A 46 8.90 4.10 -8.29
C VAL A 46 7.80 3.88 -9.33
N PHE A 47 7.76 2.72 -9.98
CA PHE A 47 6.72 2.41 -10.96
C PHE A 47 5.34 2.24 -10.33
N THR A 48 5.25 1.76 -9.09
CA THR A 48 3.99 1.68 -8.34
C THR A 48 3.44 3.07 -8.02
N GLU A 49 4.30 4.02 -7.62
CA GLU A 49 3.87 5.36 -7.24
C GLU A 49 3.56 6.25 -8.48
N TYR A 50 4.39 6.16 -9.52
CA TYR A 50 4.37 7.11 -10.64
C TYR A 50 3.98 6.48 -11.99
N GLY A 51 3.59 5.21 -12.03
CA GLY A 51 3.51 4.45 -13.28
C GLY A 51 2.39 4.87 -14.24
N GLY A 52 1.30 5.46 -13.75
CA GLY A 52 0.24 6.09 -14.54
C GLY A 52 -0.41 5.27 -15.68
N SER A 53 -0.04 4.00 -15.88
CA SER A 53 -0.39 3.22 -17.06
C SER A 53 -0.25 1.71 -16.83
N PRO A 54 -1.02 0.86 -17.56
CA PRO A 54 -1.01 -0.59 -17.37
C PRO A 54 0.38 -1.23 -17.57
N HIS A 55 1.12 -0.75 -18.58
CA HIS A 55 2.41 -1.33 -18.94
C HIS A 55 3.48 -1.04 -17.88
N ILE A 56 3.45 0.15 -17.25
CA ILE A 56 4.38 0.48 -16.17
C ILE A 56 4.02 -0.30 -14.90
N PHE A 57 2.74 -0.45 -14.55
CA PHE A 57 2.37 -1.29 -13.39
C PHE A 57 2.73 -2.77 -13.58
N LYS A 58 2.61 -3.30 -14.80
CA LYS A 58 3.14 -4.65 -15.11
C LYS A 58 4.65 -4.74 -14.86
N ARG A 59 5.42 -3.71 -15.25
CA ARG A 59 6.86 -3.62 -14.97
C ARG A 59 7.15 -3.49 -13.47
N ALA A 60 6.31 -2.79 -12.71
CA ALA A 60 6.40 -2.72 -11.25
C ALA A 60 6.30 -4.12 -10.64
N CYS A 61 5.27 -4.87 -11.01
CA CYS A 61 5.05 -6.25 -10.57
C CYS A 61 6.21 -7.17 -10.95
N SER A 62 6.69 -7.10 -12.20
CA SER A 62 7.83 -7.91 -12.66
C SER A 62 9.12 -7.57 -11.90
N SER A 63 9.36 -6.29 -11.61
CA SER A 63 10.56 -5.85 -10.87
C SER A 63 10.48 -6.28 -9.41
N ALA A 64 9.33 -6.10 -8.74
CA ALA A 64 9.16 -6.53 -7.35
C ALA A 64 9.29 -8.05 -7.19
N LYS A 65 8.71 -8.82 -8.12
CA LYS A 65 8.89 -10.26 -8.15
C LYS A 65 10.36 -10.64 -8.30
N ARG A 66 11.10 -9.97 -9.18
CA ARG A 66 12.54 -10.22 -9.36
C ARG A 66 13.33 -9.94 -8.07
N ALA A 67 12.95 -8.93 -7.29
CA ALA A 67 13.56 -8.67 -5.99
C ALA A 67 13.32 -9.83 -5.01
N CYS A 68 12.10 -10.37 -4.96
CA CYS A 68 11.77 -11.54 -4.14
C CYS A 68 12.57 -12.77 -4.57
N ASP A 69 12.72 -13.00 -5.88
CA ASP A 69 13.44 -14.16 -6.41
C ASP A 69 14.96 -14.08 -6.13
N LEU A 70 15.53 -12.87 -6.09
CA LEU A 70 16.96 -12.63 -5.84
C LEU A 70 17.33 -12.66 -4.35
N ASP A 71 16.41 -12.28 -3.46
CA ASP A 71 16.63 -12.21 -2.02
C ASP A 71 15.36 -12.64 -1.25
N PRO A 72 15.06 -13.95 -1.20
CA PRO A 72 13.76 -14.48 -0.75
C PRO A 72 13.51 -14.40 0.77
N ASN A 73 14.50 -13.94 1.54
CA ASN A 73 14.40 -13.85 3.00
C ASN A 73 14.07 -12.43 3.48
N THR A 74 14.01 -11.46 2.58
CA THR A 74 13.70 -10.07 2.93
C THR A 74 12.21 -9.80 2.82
N SER A 75 11.56 -9.62 3.97
CA SER A 75 10.11 -9.37 4.08
C SER A 75 9.63 -8.17 3.25
N GLN A 76 10.44 -7.11 3.18
CA GLN A 76 10.12 -5.89 2.46
C GLN A 76 9.89 -6.10 0.95
N TRP A 77 10.59 -7.05 0.31
CA TRP A 77 10.40 -7.34 -1.11
C TRP A 77 9.02 -7.92 -1.40
N PHE A 78 8.55 -8.81 -0.54
CA PHE A 78 7.21 -9.38 -0.66
C PHE A 78 6.12 -8.34 -0.38
N TYR A 79 6.37 -7.41 0.55
CA TYR A 79 5.44 -6.30 0.78
C TYR A 79 5.34 -5.37 -0.43
N ILE A 80 6.47 -4.95 -1.01
CA ILE A 80 6.49 -4.13 -2.24
C ILE A 80 5.82 -4.88 -3.40
N TYR A 81 6.00 -6.19 -3.48
CA TYR A 81 5.33 -7.00 -4.50
C TYR A 81 3.82 -7.02 -4.35
N SER A 82 3.32 -7.20 -3.12
CA SER A 82 1.89 -7.10 -2.82
C SER A 82 1.32 -5.73 -3.19
N LEU A 83 2.02 -4.64 -2.82
CA LEU A 83 1.63 -3.28 -3.18
C LEU A 83 1.56 -3.08 -4.70
N ALA A 84 2.58 -3.51 -5.44
CA ALA A 84 2.61 -3.37 -6.90
C ALA A 84 1.42 -4.11 -7.56
N LEU A 85 1.12 -5.33 -7.09
CA LEU A 85 -0.03 -6.10 -7.58
C LEU A 85 -1.35 -5.40 -7.24
N THR A 86 -1.50 -4.88 -6.02
CA THR A 86 -2.69 -4.12 -5.62
C THR A 86 -2.89 -2.87 -6.46
N THR A 87 -1.84 -2.08 -6.70
CA THR A 87 -1.93 -0.89 -7.54
C THR A 87 -2.29 -1.23 -8.98
N GLN A 88 -1.65 -2.26 -9.56
CA GLN A 88 -1.99 -2.73 -10.90
C GLN A 88 -3.46 -3.13 -10.99
N ARG A 89 -3.94 -3.90 -10.02
CA ARG A 89 -5.33 -4.36 -9.94
C ARG A 89 -6.30 -3.18 -9.82
N GLN A 90 -6.05 -2.24 -8.91
CA GLN A 90 -6.94 -1.10 -8.66
C GLN A 90 -7.00 -0.16 -9.87
N PHE A 91 -5.88 0.01 -10.57
CA PHE A 91 -5.83 0.79 -11.80
C PHE A 91 -6.67 0.14 -12.92
N LEU A 92 -6.54 -1.18 -13.11
CA LEU A 92 -7.24 -1.90 -14.18
C LEU A 92 -8.74 -2.11 -13.90
N GLN A 93 -9.15 -2.22 -12.64
CA GLN A 93 -10.48 -2.69 -12.26
C GLN A 93 -11.12 -1.86 -11.13
N SER A 94 -11.09 -0.54 -11.22
CA SER A 94 -11.50 0.39 -10.16
C SER A 94 -12.83 0.08 -9.44
N HIS A 95 -13.86 -0.40 -10.15
CA HIS A 95 -15.23 -0.52 -9.63
C HIS A 95 -15.67 -1.96 -9.31
N LYS A 96 -14.88 -2.98 -9.67
CA LYS A 96 -15.19 -4.42 -9.50
C LYS A 96 -14.00 -5.23 -9.04
N SER A 97 -13.01 -4.57 -8.45
CA SER A 97 -11.75 -5.20 -8.11
C SER A 97 -11.86 -6.19 -6.96
N THR A 98 -11.30 -7.38 -7.12
CA THR A 98 -11.11 -8.36 -6.04
C THR A 98 -9.63 -8.64 -5.89
N PRO A 99 -9.06 -8.60 -4.67
CA PRO A 99 -7.68 -8.98 -4.45
C PRO A 99 -7.39 -10.40 -4.95
N THR A 100 -6.33 -10.54 -5.71
CA THR A 100 -5.85 -11.82 -6.22
C THR A 100 -5.16 -12.63 -5.12
N ASP A 101 -5.08 -13.95 -5.31
CA ASP A 101 -4.33 -14.82 -4.40
C ASP A 101 -2.85 -14.45 -4.34
N ASN A 102 -2.29 -13.94 -5.44
CA ASN A 102 -0.90 -13.48 -5.48
C ASN A 102 -0.66 -12.29 -4.54
N GLU A 103 -1.58 -11.31 -4.48
CA GLU A 103 -1.50 -10.20 -3.52
C GLU A 103 -1.54 -10.73 -2.08
N LYS A 104 -2.54 -11.57 -1.79
CA LYS A 104 -2.76 -12.15 -0.47
C LYS A 104 -1.56 -12.98 0.01
N ASN A 105 -0.99 -13.79 -0.89
CA ASN A 105 0.16 -14.64 -0.60
C ASN A 105 1.44 -13.82 -0.42
N ALA A 106 1.63 -12.76 -1.22
CA ALA A 106 2.79 -11.88 -1.10
C ALA A 106 2.78 -11.14 0.25
N VAL A 107 1.68 -10.51 0.65
CA VAL A 107 1.62 -9.85 1.97
C VAL A 107 1.73 -10.86 3.10
N GLN A 108 1.14 -12.05 2.98
CA GLN A 108 1.25 -13.09 4.01
C GLN A 108 2.71 -13.54 4.18
N LYS A 109 3.45 -13.71 3.09
CA LYS A 109 4.87 -14.04 3.13
C LYS A 109 5.69 -12.92 3.80
N ALA A 110 5.36 -11.65 3.53
CA ALA A 110 5.99 -10.50 4.19
C ALA A 110 5.73 -10.50 5.72
N ILE A 111 4.50 -10.80 6.15
CA ILE A 111 4.13 -10.92 7.57
C ILE A 111 4.93 -12.06 8.22
N MET A 112 4.99 -13.24 7.59
CA MET A 112 5.75 -14.39 8.13
C MET A 112 7.24 -14.08 8.26
N LEU A 113 7.85 -13.42 7.28
CA LEU A 113 9.27 -13.04 7.31
C LEU A 113 9.57 -11.86 8.26
N SER A 114 8.56 -11.24 8.86
CA SER A 114 8.72 -10.17 9.86
C SER A 114 8.21 -10.58 11.24
N ASP A 115 8.10 -11.88 11.48
CA ASP A 115 7.60 -12.50 12.72
C ASP A 115 6.20 -11.99 13.12
N GLY A 116 5.40 -11.55 12.15
CA GLY A 116 4.08 -10.97 12.39
C GLY A 116 4.08 -9.57 12.98
N ASN A 117 5.23 -8.99 13.31
CA ASN A 117 5.35 -7.77 14.10
C ASN A 117 5.23 -6.47 13.28
N ASN A 118 5.20 -6.56 11.96
CA ASN A 118 5.10 -5.37 11.11
C ASN A 118 3.63 -4.90 10.97
N THR A 119 3.29 -3.79 11.62
CA THR A 119 1.93 -3.21 11.61
C THR A 119 1.47 -2.75 10.24
N ILE A 120 2.37 -2.28 9.38
CA ILE A 120 2.06 -1.84 8.02
C ILE A 120 1.66 -3.04 7.15
N PHE A 121 2.35 -4.17 7.27
CA PHE A 121 2.02 -5.38 6.51
C PHE A 121 0.68 -5.95 6.95
N ASN A 122 0.44 -6.01 8.27
CA ASN A 122 -0.84 -6.44 8.83
C ASN A 122 -2.00 -5.53 8.39
N TYR A 123 -1.77 -4.21 8.35
CA TYR A 123 -2.77 -3.28 7.83
C TYR A 123 -3.05 -3.51 6.34
N HIS A 124 -2.02 -3.72 5.52
CA HIS A 124 -2.22 -4.03 4.11
C HIS A 124 -3.02 -5.32 3.93
N ARG A 125 -2.72 -6.38 4.70
CA ARG A 125 -3.52 -7.61 4.70
C ARG A 125 -4.99 -7.34 5.05
N MET A 126 -5.24 -6.56 6.10
CA MET A 126 -6.60 -6.15 6.50
C MET A 126 -7.32 -5.40 5.36
N THR A 127 -6.63 -4.52 4.63
CA THR A 127 -7.24 -3.83 3.48
C THR A 127 -7.65 -4.79 2.35
N LEU A 128 -6.87 -5.84 2.07
CA LEU A 128 -7.24 -6.85 1.07
C LEU A 128 -8.42 -7.71 1.55
N ASP A 129 -8.47 -8.05 2.83
CA ASP A 129 -9.60 -8.80 3.38
C ASP A 129 -10.88 -7.93 3.38
N ARG A 130 -10.76 -6.62 3.61
CA ARG A 130 -11.85 -5.66 3.44
C ARG A 130 -12.34 -5.56 2.00
N ASP A 131 -11.45 -5.41 1.03
CA ASP A 131 -11.81 -5.40 -0.40
C ASP A 131 -12.56 -6.70 -0.79
N THR A 132 -12.11 -7.83 -0.25
CA THR A 132 -12.78 -9.14 -0.45
C THR A 132 -14.19 -9.14 0.14
N ALA A 133 -14.38 -8.64 1.35
CA ALA A 133 -15.70 -8.56 1.99
C ALA A 133 -16.66 -7.61 1.24
N ILE A 134 -16.16 -6.47 0.77
CA ILE A 134 -16.93 -5.52 -0.05
C ILE A 134 -17.39 -6.19 -1.36
N ARG A 135 -16.48 -6.88 -2.04
CA ARG A 135 -16.84 -7.65 -3.24
C ARG A 135 -17.91 -8.69 -2.93
N TYR A 136 -17.69 -9.48 -1.89
CA TYR A 136 -18.60 -10.55 -1.50
C TYR A 136 -20.02 -10.02 -1.23
N TYR A 137 -20.13 -8.87 -0.56
CA TYR A 137 -21.40 -8.17 -0.39
C TYR A 137 -22.05 -7.80 -1.73
N HIS A 138 -21.31 -7.17 -2.65
CA HIS A 138 -21.87 -6.74 -3.93
C HIS A 138 -22.31 -7.89 -4.83
N ASP A 139 -21.60 -9.02 -4.81
CA ASP A 139 -21.97 -10.22 -5.57
C ASP A 139 -23.23 -10.90 -5.01
N ASN A 140 -23.53 -10.71 -3.71
CA ASN A 140 -24.62 -11.41 -3.03
C ASN A 140 -25.78 -10.51 -2.59
N LYS A 141 -25.71 -9.18 -2.77
CA LYS A 141 -26.74 -8.25 -2.26
C LYS A 141 -28.17 -8.52 -2.74
N ASN A 142 -28.33 -9.19 -3.90
CA ASN A 142 -29.62 -9.56 -4.48
C ASN A 142 -29.99 -11.02 -4.21
N ASN A 143 -29.17 -11.76 -3.46
CA ASN A 143 -29.42 -13.15 -3.12
C ASN A 143 -30.45 -13.24 -1.97
N HIS A 144 -31.47 -14.07 -2.14
CA HIS A 144 -32.55 -14.26 -1.17
C HIS A 144 -32.16 -15.14 0.03
N ASP A 145 -31.05 -15.88 -0.05
CA ASP A 145 -30.53 -16.69 1.05
C ASP A 145 -29.93 -15.80 2.15
N LYS A 146 -30.49 -15.80 3.36
CA LYS A 146 -29.96 -14.97 4.46
C LYS A 146 -28.57 -15.40 4.95
N PHE A 147 -28.08 -16.60 4.59
CA PHE A 147 -26.77 -17.10 5.00
C PHE A 147 -25.62 -16.18 4.58
N TRP A 148 -25.70 -15.54 3.41
CA TRP A 148 -24.63 -14.63 2.96
C TRP A 148 -24.51 -13.39 3.85
N ILE A 149 -25.60 -12.93 4.47
CA ILE A 149 -25.59 -11.77 5.38
C ILE A 149 -24.73 -12.07 6.60
N GLU A 150 -24.92 -13.26 7.19
CA GLU A 150 -24.16 -13.70 8.35
C GLU A 150 -22.68 -13.91 8.00
N LYS A 151 -22.39 -14.54 6.85
CA LYS A 151 -21.00 -14.68 6.37
C LYS A 151 -20.32 -13.33 6.13
N ASN A 152 -21.04 -12.36 5.56
CA ASN A 152 -20.54 -11.00 5.37
C ASN A 152 -20.32 -10.29 6.71
N ARG A 153 -21.22 -10.47 7.69
CA ARG A 153 -21.04 -9.97 9.05
C ARG A 153 -19.76 -10.50 9.68
N GLN A 154 -19.55 -11.82 9.67
CA GLN A 154 -18.36 -12.48 10.24
C GLN A 154 -17.05 -11.99 9.58
N ALA A 155 -17.07 -11.80 8.26
CA ALA A 155 -15.93 -11.20 7.55
C ALA A 155 -15.61 -9.79 8.07
N ASN A 156 -16.64 -8.96 8.28
CA ASN A 156 -16.45 -7.61 8.79
C ASN A 156 -16.07 -7.58 10.29
N GLU A 157 -16.54 -8.52 11.11
CA GLU A 157 -16.09 -8.70 12.50
C GLU A 157 -14.61 -9.09 12.56
N THR A 158 -14.16 -9.91 11.61
CA THR A 158 -12.74 -10.28 11.46
C THR A 158 -11.89 -9.05 11.17
N ILE A 159 -12.35 -8.14 10.29
CA ILE A 159 -11.67 -6.87 10.01
C ILE A 159 -11.55 -6.02 11.30
N VAL A 160 -12.60 -5.94 12.12
CA VAL A 160 -12.53 -5.23 13.42
C VAL A 160 -11.48 -5.85 14.34
N LYS A 161 -11.42 -7.18 14.43
CA LYS A 161 -10.39 -7.89 15.22
C LYS A 161 -8.99 -7.58 14.72
N MET A 162 -8.75 -7.63 13.41
CA MET A 162 -7.45 -7.28 12.81
C MET A 162 -7.05 -5.83 13.13
N ILE A 163 -7.99 -4.87 13.06
CA ILE A 163 -7.73 -3.47 13.44
C ILE A 163 -7.31 -3.37 14.91
N LYS A 164 -8.03 -4.04 15.82
CA LYS A 164 -7.67 -4.06 17.25
C LYS A 164 -6.28 -4.66 17.48
N THR A 165 -5.95 -5.76 16.79
CA THR A 165 -4.61 -6.36 16.82
C THR A 165 -3.54 -5.37 16.35
N ILE A 166 -3.74 -4.70 15.22
CA ILE A 166 -2.80 -3.69 14.70
C ILE A 166 -2.57 -2.57 15.71
N ILE A 167 -3.62 -2.07 16.36
CA ILE A 167 -3.50 -1.00 17.37
C ILE A 167 -2.79 -1.50 18.64
N SER A 168 -3.02 -2.75 19.06
CA SER A 168 -2.34 -3.35 20.22
C SER A 168 -0.86 -3.62 19.99
N MET A 169 -0.41 -3.69 18.73
CA MET A 169 1.00 -3.76 18.37
C MET A 169 1.72 -2.41 18.48
N GLU A 170 1.04 -1.36 18.95
CA GLU A 170 1.60 -0.02 19.16
C GLU A 170 2.28 0.57 17.91
N PRO A 171 1.50 0.82 16.83
CA PRO A 171 2.06 1.34 15.60
C PRO A 171 2.73 2.70 15.83
N LYS A 172 3.94 2.86 15.27
CA LYS A 172 4.74 4.09 15.40
C LYS A 172 4.25 5.21 14.47
N ASP A 173 3.56 4.87 13.39
CA ASP A 173 3.03 5.84 12.43
C ASP A 173 1.62 6.32 12.84
N PRO A 174 1.42 7.60 13.18
CA PRO A 174 0.09 8.13 13.50
C PRO A 174 -0.87 8.05 12.30
N HIS A 175 -0.39 8.12 11.06
CA HIS A 175 -1.25 7.98 9.88
C HIS A 175 -1.85 6.57 9.78
N LEU A 176 -1.12 5.55 10.24
CA LEU A 176 -1.65 4.19 10.33
C LEU A 176 -2.79 4.10 11.35
N VAL A 177 -2.68 4.78 12.48
CA VAL A 177 -3.75 4.87 13.48
C VAL A 177 -4.98 5.59 12.91
N VAL A 178 -4.80 6.71 12.20
CA VAL A 178 -5.90 7.40 11.49
C VAL A 178 -6.55 6.50 10.45
N LYS A 179 -5.76 5.73 9.68
CA LYS A 179 -6.26 4.77 8.69
C LYS A 179 -7.09 3.64 9.34
N CYS A 180 -6.66 3.12 10.49
CA CYS A 180 -7.44 2.18 11.29
C CYS A 180 -8.76 2.78 11.78
N ALA A 181 -8.72 4.01 12.31
CA ALA A 181 -9.92 4.74 12.74
C ALA A 181 -10.91 4.96 11.58
N ARG A 182 -10.41 5.43 10.43
CA ARG A 182 -11.24 5.65 9.25
C ARG A 182 -11.89 4.35 8.78
N THR A 183 -11.15 3.24 8.79
CA THR A 183 -11.71 1.95 8.39
C THR A 183 -12.85 1.54 9.32
N ILE A 184 -12.65 1.53 10.64
CA ILE A 184 -13.69 1.08 11.57
C ILE A 184 -14.96 1.96 11.54
N MET A 185 -14.79 3.27 11.29
CA MET A 185 -15.90 4.22 11.15
C MET A 185 -16.66 4.09 9.82
N THR A 186 -16.07 3.43 8.81
CA THR A 186 -16.68 3.25 7.48
C THR A 186 -17.14 1.83 7.18
N LEU A 187 -16.91 0.88 8.10
CA LEU A 187 -17.45 -0.49 7.99
C LEU A 187 -19.00 -0.50 7.98
N PRO A 188 -19.66 -1.60 7.60
CA PRO A 188 -21.13 -1.71 7.65
C PRO A 188 -21.69 -1.49 9.06
N ILE A 189 -22.93 -0.98 9.16
CA ILE A 189 -23.59 -0.60 10.43
C ILE A 189 -23.52 -1.69 11.50
N MET A 190 -23.67 -2.96 11.09
CA MET A 190 -23.63 -4.15 11.95
C MET A 190 -22.35 -4.33 12.78
N VAL A 191 -21.21 -3.75 12.36
CA VAL A 191 -19.92 -3.90 13.07
C VAL A 191 -19.19 -2.57 13.26
N ARG A 192 -19.78 -1.47 12.79
CA ARG A 192 -19.19 -0.14 12.81
C ARG A 192 -19.10 0.35 14.25
N ASP A 193 -17.95 0.92 14.62
CA ASP A 193 -17.74 1.48 15.95
C ASP A 193 -17.15 2.90 15.87
N PHE A 194 -18.02 3.89 16.03
CA PHE A 194 -17.63 5.30 16.02
C PHE A 194 -16.89 5.73 17.27
N ASN A 195 -17.20 5.14 18.43
CA ASN A 195 -16.55 5.49 19.69
C ASN A 195 -15.11 5.02 19.68
N LEU A 196 -14.88 3.78 19.23
CA LEU A 196 -13.54 3.24 19.05
C LEU A 196 -12.77 3.99 17.96
N GLY A 197 -13.44 4.35 16.85
CA GLY A 197 -12.87 5.24 15.85
C GLY A 197 -12.39 6.57 16.42
N LYS A 198 -13.21 7.23 17.25
CA LYS A 198 -12.85 8.48 17.94
C LYS A 198 -11.64 8.29 18.87
N GLN A 199 -11.63 7.21 19.66
CA GLN A 199 -10.48 6.89 20.53
C GLN A 199 -9.18 6.77 19.73
N TYR A 200 -9.22 6.11 18.57
CA TYR A 200 -8.05 6.00 17.70
C TYR A 200 -7.64 7.34 17.07
N LEU A 201 -8.58 8.18 16.66
CA LEU A 201 -8.25 9.53 16.18
C LEU A 201 -7.61 10.39 17.28
N THR A 202 -8.11 10.31 18.51
CA THR A 202 -7.49 10.98 19.68
C THR A 202 -6.07 10.46 19.91
N LYS A 203 -5.87 9.13 19.91
CA LYS A 203 -4.52 8.53 20.01
C LYS A 203 -3.58 9.04 18.91
N ALA A 204 -4.04 9.09 17.66
CA ALA A 204 -3.24 9.60 16.54
C ALA A 204 -2.86 11.08 16.70
N TYR A 205 -3.79 11.91 17.21
CA TYR A 205 -3.52 13.30 17.54
C TYR A 205 -2.47 13.43 18.65
N GLU A 206 -2.60 12.66 19.72
CA GLU A 206 -1.64 12.67 20.85
C GLU A 206 -0.23 12.23 20.43
N MET A 207 -0.12 11.31 19.46
CA MET A 207 1.16 10.88 18.90
C MET A 207 1.87 11.99 18.10
N ALA A 208 1.12 12.90 17.47
CA ALA A 208 1.67 13.93 16.59
C ALA A 208 0.77 15.19 16.53
N PRO A 209 0.66 15.96 17.63
CA PRO A 209 -0.36 17.01 17.76
C PRO A 209 -0.15 18.22 16.83
N ASN A 210 1.09 18.42 16.37
CA ASN A 210 1.49 19.53 15.49
C ASN A 210 1.78 19.10 14.05
N ASP A 211 1.56 17.83 13.71
CA ASP A 211 1.78 17.35 12.34
C ASP A 211 0.57 17.72 11.47
N ALA A 212 0.75 18.73 10.61
CA ALA A 212 -0.29 19.21 9.72
C ALA A 212 -0.86 18.12 8.79
N THR A 213 -0.06 17.13 8.42
CA THR A 213 -0.52 16.02 7.56
C THR A 213 -1.40 15.03 8.33
N VAL A 214 -1.08 14.76 9.59
CA VAL A 214 -1.91 13.95 10.50
C VAL A 214 -3.22 14.68 10.82
N LEU A 215 -3.16 15.97 11.16
CA LEU A 215 -4.35 16.79 11.44
C LEU A 215 -5.31 16.81 10.26
N LYS A 216 -4.79 17.01 9.04
CA LYS A 216 -5.57 16.96 7.81
C LYS A 216 -6.18 15.58 7.55
N ALA A 217 -5.47 14.50 7.88
CA ALA A 217 -6.00 13.15 7.75
C ALA A 217 -7.13 12.86 8.75
N ILE A 218 -7.02 13.38 9.98
CA ILE A 218 -8.07 13.32 11.00
C ILE A 218 -9.30 14.11 10.54
N GLU A 219 -9.11 15.35 10.10
CA GLU A 219 -10.19 16.22 9.59
C GLU A 219 -10.97 15.53 8.46
N LYS A 220 -10.28 15.03 7.43
CA LYS A 220 -10.90 14.27 6.33
C LYS A 220 -11.69 13.05 6.81
N THR A 221 -11.25 12.40 7.89
CA THR A 221 -11.95 11.25 8.47
C THR A 221 -13.26 11.70 9.15
N ILE A 222 -13.23 12.85 9.83
CA ILE A 222 -14.41 13.45 10.47
C ILE A 222 -15.43 13.94 9.43
N GLU A 223 -14.99 14.48 8.28
CA GLU A 223 -15.87 14.87 7.18
C GLU A 223 -16.66 13.68 6.63
N VAL A 224 -15.96 12.59 6.30
CA VAL A 224 -16.59 11.33 5.84
C VAL A 224 -17.59 10.82 6.86
N TYR A 225 -17.28 10.94 8.16
CA TYR A 225 -18.18 10.58 9.24
C TYR A 225 -19.48 11.41 9.23
N LYS A 226 -19.38 12.74 9.10
CA LYS A 226 -20.55 13.64 9.08
C LYS A 226 -21.49 13.29 7.92
N ASP A 227 -20.96 12.96 6.76
CA ASP A 227 -21.76 12.59 5.60
C ASP A 227 -22.50 11.27 5.80
N ILE A 228 -21.84 10.28 6.42
CA ILE A 228 -22.46 8.99 6.75
C ILE A 228 -23.61 9.18 7.75
N VAL A 229 -23.43 9.98 8.80
CA VAL A 229 -24.48 10.24 9.80
C VAL A 229 -25.69 10.92 9.16
N ARG A 230 -25.47 11.91 8.29
CA ARG A 230 -26.54 12.59 7.55
C ARG A 230 -27.33 11.65 6.65
N TYR A 231 -26.68 10.64 6.06
CA TYR A 231 -27.35 9.66 5.20
C TYR A 231 -28.26 8.69 5.97
N ILE A 232 -27.89 8.35 7.21
CA ILE A 232 -28.68 7.43 8.05
C ILE A 232 -29.92 8.11 8.65
N GLN A 233 -29.91 9.45 8.77
CA GLN A 233 -31.02 10.23 9.32
C GLN A 233 -32.10 10.61 8.29
N LYS A 234 -31.92 10.25 7.02
CA LYS A 234 -32.91 10.41 5.94
C LYS A 234 -33.61 9.09 5.66
#